data_AF-A0ABD8B4J2-F1
#
_entry.id   AF-A0ABD8B4J2-F1
#
_cell.length_a   1.000
_cell.length_b   1.000
_cell.length_c   1.000
_cell.angle_alpha   90.00
_cell.angle_beta   90.00
_cell.angle_gamma   90.00
#
_symmetry.space_group_name_H-M   'P 1'
#
loop_
_entity.id
_entity.type
_entity.pdbx_description
1 polymer ?
#
loop_
_entity_poly.entity_id
_entity_poly.type
_entity_poly.pdbx_seq_one_letter_code
_entity_poly.pdbx_strand_id
1 'polypeptide(L)'
;MQGEDLGAWTMAQRVGWDALTPAQQWMLDSVIGLEPASEAELPPARRTQADRWAGHLSAARQFHAREGHLNVPRKHVEDVGGVPVKLGGFLDNTRRRAAKITLERRAELDALGMRW
;
A
#
# COMPACT_ATOMS: atom_id res chain seq x y z
N MET A 1 1.66 -32.89 11.04
CA MET A 1 0.88 -32.98 9.79
C MET A 1 0.24 -31.61 9.60
N GLN A 2 0.88 -30.73 8.84
CA GLN A 2 0.41 -29.37 8.62
C GLN A 2 -0.61 -29.48 7.48
N GLY A 3 -1.90 -29.37 7.77
CA GLY A 3 -2.91 -29.29 6.72
C GLY A 3 -2.65 -28.01 5.94
N GLU A 4 -2.22 -28.14 4.69
CA GLU A 4 -2.17 -27.00 3.79
C GLU A 4 -3.59 -26.43 3.68
N ASP A 5 -3.70 -25.11 3.84
CA ASP A 5 -4.97 -24.40 3.66
C ASP A 5 -5.34 -24.43 2.17
N LEU A 6 -6.05 -25.50 1.79
CA LEU A 6 -6.53 -25.71 0.42
C LEU A 6 -7.38 -24.52 -0.05
N GLY A 7 -8.09 -23.83 0.85
CA GLY A 7 -8.86 -22.64 0.51
C GLY A 7 -7.95 -21.49 0.09
N ALA A 8 -6.89 -21.23 0.85
CA ALA A 8 -5.89 -20.22 0.49
C ALA A 8 -5.14 -20.56 -0.81
N TRP A 9 -4.80 -21.84 -1.01
CA TRP A 9 -4.15 -22.30 -2.25
C TRP A 9 -5.08 -22.15 -3.47
N THR A 10 -6.32 -22.60 -3.36
CA THR A 10 -7.33 -22.46 -4.42
C THR A 10 -7.53 -21.00 -4.79
N MET A 11 -7.69 -20.12 -3.80
CA MET A 11 -7.85 -18.69 -4.07
C MET A 11 -6.60 -18.09 -4.74
N ALA A 12 -5.38 -18.50 -4.33
CA ALA A 12 -4.16 -18.05 -4.96
C ALA A 12 -4.07 -18.45 -6.44
N GLN A 13 -4.49 -19.68 -6.79
CA GLN A 13 -4.56 -20.12 -8.19
C GLN A 13 -5.60 -19.32 -8.99
N ARG A 14 -6.79 -19.09 -8.41
CA ARG A 14 -7.87 -18.33 -9.06
C ARG A 14 -7.49 -16.86 -9.30
N VAL A 15 -6.81 -16.22 -8.35
CA VAL A 15 -6.32 -14.83 -8.50
C VAL A 15 -5.15 -14.73 -9.48
N GLY A 16 -4.29 -15.75 -9.51
CA GLY A 16 -3.13 -15.81 -10.40
C GLY A 16 -3.38 -16.45 -11.76
N TRP A 17 -4.64 -16.58 -12.18
CA TRP A 17 -5.04 -17.39 -13.33
C TRP A 17 -4.30 -17.01 -14.63
N ASP A 18 -4.11 -15.72 -14.88
CA ASP A 18 -3.43 -15.21 -16.09
C ASP A 18 -1.92 -15.51 -16.12
N ALA A 19 -1.33 -15.87 -14.99
CA ALA A 19 0.07 -16.30 -14.91
C ALA A 19 0.24 -17.81 -15.14
N LEU A 20 -0.85 -18.58 -15.21
CA LEU A 20 -0.84 -20.01 -15.49
C LEU A 20 -0.71 -20.28 -16.99
N THR A 21 -0.08 -21.41 -17.33
CA THR A 21 -0.07 -21.89 -18.71
C THR A 21 -1.45 -22.36 -19.15
N PRO A 22 -1.78 -22.37 -20.46
CA PRO A 22 -3.07 -22.88 -20.94
C PRO A 22 -3.39 -24.31 -20.49
N ALA A 23 -2.38 -25.18 -20.39
CA ALA A 23 -2.55 -26.54 -19.90
C ALA A 23 -2.87 -26.61 -18.40
N GLN A 24 -2.30 -25.71 -17.59
CA GLN A 24 -2.64 -25.59 -16.17
C GLN A 24 -4.05 -25.04 -15.98
N GLN A 25 -4.43 -23.99 -16.72
CA GLN A 25 -5.79 -23.45 -16.70
C GLN A 25 -6.81 -24.53 -17.06
N TRP A 26 -6.57 -25.27 -18.14
CA TRP A 26 -7.42 -26.39 -18.54
C TRP A 26 -7.50 -27.48 -17.47
N MET A 27 -6.39 -27.87 -16.83
CA MET A 27 -6.40 -28.87 -15.77
C MET A 27 -7.22 -28.40 -14.55
N LEU A 28 -7.01 -27.15 -14.11
CA LEU A 28 -7.73 -26.59 -12.97
C LEU A 28 -9.23 -26.49 -13.24
N ASP A 29 -9.62 -26.06 -14.44
CA ASP A 29 -11.00 -25.97 -14.87
C ASP A 29 -11.63 -27.37 -15.05
N SER A 30 -11.06 -28.21 -15.91
CA SER A 30 -11.68 -29.46 -16.34
C SER A 30 -11.56 -30.62 -15.33
N VAL A 31 -10.55 -30.63 -14.47
CA VAL A 31 -10.34 -31.71 -13.49
C VAL A 31 -10.79 -31.31 -12.08
N ILE A 32 -10.56 -30.06 -11.68
CA ILE A 32 -10.82 -29.58 -10.31
C ILE A 32 -12.09 -28.71 -10.25
N GLY A 33 -12.58 -28.19 -11.39
CA GLY A 33 -13.77 -27.32 -11.45
C GLY A 33 -13.49 -25.90 -10.94
N LEU A 34 -12.25 -25.42 -11.07
CA LEU A 34 -11.86 -24.07 -10.67
C LEU A 34 -11.94 -23.10 -11.84
N GLU A 35 -12.55 -21.95 -11.59
CA GLU A 35 -12.64 -20.84 -12.53
C GLU A 35 -11.76 -19.66 -12.06
N PRO A 36 -11.31 -18.75 -12.96
CA PRO A 36 -10.60 -17.53 -12.54
C PRO A 36 -11.39 -16.75 -11.47
N ALA A 37 -10.67 -16.01 -10.64
CA ALA A 37 -11.29 -15.12 -9.67
C ALA A 37 -12.08 -14.04 -10.41
N SER A 38 -13.33 -13.83 -10.00
CA SER A 38 -14.12 -12.69 -10.48
C SER A 38 -13.53 -11.38 -9.95
N GLU A 39 -13.87 -10.25 -10.58
CA GLU A 39 -13.37 -8.92 -10.17
C GLU A 39 -13.68 -8.60 -8.69
N ALA A 40 -14.79 -9.10 -8.16
CA ALA A 40 -15.16 -8.93 -6.75
C ALA A 40 -14.32 -9.77 -5.78
N GLU A 41 -13.70 -10.86 -6.26
CA GLU A 41 -12.85 -11.76 -5.49
C GLU A 41 -11.37 -11.38 -5.58
N LEU A 42 -11.00 -10.55 -6.56
CA LEU A 42 -9.63 -10.09 -6.69
C LEU A 42 -9.22 -9.26 -5.47
N PRO A 43 -8.02 -9.49 -4.91
CA PRO A 43 -7.51 -8.65 -3.86
C PRO A 43 -7.36 -7.21 -4.39
N PRO A 44 -7.52 -6.20 -3.53
CA PRO A 44 -7.33 -4.82 -3.94
C PRO A 44 -5.92 -4.65 -4.54
N ALA A 45 -5.82 -3.85 -5.60
CA ALA A 45 -4.56 -3.61 -6.28
C ALA A 45 -3.46 -3.21 -5.27
N ARG A 46 -2.29 -3.85 -5.42
CA ARG A 46 -1.18 -3.63 -4.51
C ARG A 46 -0.71 -2.18 -4.61
N ARG A 47 -0.87 -1.41 -3.52
CA ARG A 47 -0.42 -0.02 -3.45
C ARG A 47 1.08 0.10 -3.76
N THR A 48 1.39 0.89 -4.78
CA THR A 48 2.77 1.17 -5.19
C THR A 48 3.48 2.03 -4.13
N GLN A 49 4.79 2.19 -4.27
CA GLN A 49 5.54 3.11 -3.41
C GLN A 49 5.15 4.58 -3.68
N ALA A 50 4.70 4.90 -4.89
CA ALA A 50 4.19 6.22 -5.24
C ALA A 50 2.85 6.49 -4.56
N ASP A 51 1.91 5.54 -4.60
CA ASP A 51 0.60 5.69 -3.93
C ASP A 51 0.75 5.87 -2.43
N ARG A 52 1.66 5.10 -1.82
CA ARG A 52 2.00 5.24 -0.40
C ARG A 52 2.56 6.62 -0.10
N TRP A 53 3.45 7.14 -0.94
CA TRP A 53 4.00 8.48 -0.77
C TRP A 53 2.91 9.55 -0.89
N ALA A 54 2.08 9.47 -1.92
CA ALA A 54 0.96 10.39 -2.14
C ALA A 54 -0.01 10.42 -0.95
N GLY A 55 -0.34 9.26 -0.38
CA GLY A 55 -1.18 9.18 0.83
C GLY A 55 -0.57 9.89 2.04
N HIS A 56 0.74 9.72 2.27
CA HIS A 56 1.45 10.41 3.36
C HIS A 56 1.59 11.91 3.10
N LEU A 57 1.81 12.32 1.86
CA LEU A 57 1.89 13.74 1.50
C LEU A 57 0.52 14.42 1.67
N SER A 58 -0.57 13.73 1.34
CA SER A 58 -1.93 14.22 1.59
C SER A 58 -2.18 14.42 3.09
N ALA A 59 -1.82 13.44 3.93
CA ALA A 59 -1.87 13.58 5.38
C ALA A 59 -1.00 14.76 5.89
N ALA A 60 0.22 14.93 5.36
CA ALA A 60 1.10 16.03 5.72
C ALA A 60 0.48 17.40 5.36
N ARG A 61 -0.13 17.51 4.18
CA ARG A 61 -0.84 18.72 3.75
C ARG A 61 -2.05 19.02 4.64
N GLN A 62 -2.84 18.00 5.00
CA GLN A 62 -3.98 18.15 5.90
C GLN A 62 -3.55 18.63 7.29
N PHE A 63 -2.51 18.02 7.88
CA PHE A 63 -1.96 18.46 9.16
C PHE A 63 -1.41 19.89 9.06
N HIS A 64 -0.63 20.20 8.02
CA HIS A 64 -0.07 21.54 7.82
C HIS A 64 -1.17 22.60 7.61
N ALA A 65 -2.24 22.30 6.89
CA ALA A 65 -3.35 23.23 6.70
C ALA A 65 -4.04 23.58 8.03
N ARG A 66 -4.05 22.65 9.00
CA ARG A 66 -4.65 22.85 10.31
C ARG A 66 -3.71 23.50 11.32
N GLU A 67 -2.44 23.10 11.34
CA GLU A 67 -1.48 23.48 12.39
C GLU A 67 -0.42 24.50 11.91
N GLY A 68 -0.29 24.72 10.60
CA GLY A 68 0.70 25.61 10.00
C GLY A 68 2.15 25.11 10.05
N HIS A 69 2.39 23.87 10.47
CA HIS A 69 3.73 23.30 10.61
C HIS A 69 3.73 21.76 10.52
N LEU A 70 4.90 21.14 10.37
CA LEU A 70 5.08 19.67 10.42
C LEU A 70 5.73 19.14 11.73
N ASN A 71 5.45 19.80 12.86
CA ASN A 71 5.84 19.31 14.19
C ASN A 71 4.88 18.22 14.70
N VAL A 72 4.81 17.11 13.97
CA VAL A 72 3.85 16.03 14.22
C VAL A 72 4.36 15.09 15.33
N PRO A 73 3.55 14.79 16.38
CA PRO A 73 3.89 13.78 17.38
C PRO A 73 4.11 12.40 16.75
N ARG A 74 5.08 11.62 17.23
CA ARG A 74 5.48 10.33 16.62
C ARG A 74 4.33 9.34 16.41
N LYS A 75 3.36 9.28 17.33
CA LYS A 75 2.22 8.35 17.28
C LYS A 75 1.00 8.92 16.55
N HIS A 76 1.09 10.14 16.02
CA HIS A 76 -0.02 10.82 15.37
C HIS A 76 -0.47 10.10 14.09
N VAL A 77 -1.79 10.05 13.90
CA VAL A 77 -2.46 9.44 12.75
C VAL A 77 -3.43 10.48 12.18
N GLU A 78 -3.37 10.70 10.86
CA GLU A 78 -4.41 11.42 10.14
C GLU A 78 -5.37 10.43 9.48
N ASP A 79 -6.62 10.84 9.29
CA ASP A 79 -7.56 10.13 8.43
C ASP A 79 -7.58 10.80 7.04
N VAL A 80 -7.16 10.05 6.03
CA VAL A 80 -7.16 10.50 4.63
C VAL A 80 -8.18 9.66 3.86
N GLY A 81 -9.39 10.19 3.73
CA GLY A 81 -10.46 9.54 2.97
C GLY A 81 -10.91 8.20 3.57
N GLY A 82 -11.03 8.12 4.90
CA GLY A 82 -11.38 6.91 5.64
C GLY A 82 -10.21 5.94 5.84
N VAL A 83 -8.99 6.33 5.48
CA VAL A 83 -7.79 5.51 5.65
C VAL A 83 -6.88 6.12 6.72
N PRO A 84 -6.58 5.39 7.81
CA PRO A 84 -5.66 5.87 8.84
C PRO A 84 -4.22 5.87 8.33
N VAL A 85 -3.59 7.05 8.33
CA VAL A 85 -2.20 7.27 7.91
C VAL A 85 -1.34 7.64 9.10
N LYS A 86 -0.32 6.82 9.42
CA LYS A 86 0.63 7.03 10.52
C LYS A 86 1.63 8.14 10.21
N LEU A 87 1.15 9.38 10.12
CA LEU A 87 1.90 10.55 9.69
C LEU A 87 3.14 10.80 10.57
N GLY A 88 3.00 10.70 11.89
CA GLY A 88 4.11 10.94 12.82
C GLY A 88 5.30 9.99 12.61
N GLY A 89 5.01 8.70 12.46
CA GLY A 89 6.03 7.68 12.19
C GLY A 89 6.67 7.84 10.81
N PHE A 90 5.88 8.22 9.81
CA PHE A 90 6.39 8.50 8.47
C PHE A 90 7.35 9.70 8.45
N LEU A 91 6.99 10.82 9.07
CA LEU A 91 7.86 12.00 9.09
C LEU A 91 9.13 11.74 9.89
N ASP A 92 9.04 11.05 11.03
CA ASP A 92 10.22 10.63 11.80
C ASP A 92 11.19 9.75 10.97
N ASN A 93 10.68 8.72 10.30
CA ASN A 93 11.51 7.86 9.46
C ASN A 93 12.08 8.63 8.25
N THR A 94 11.31 9.56 7.70
CA THR A 94 11.74 10.41 6.57
C THR A 94 12.90 11.34 7.00
N ARG A 95 12.87 11.92 8.21
CA ARG A 95 14.01 12.67 8.79
C ARG A 95 15.23 11.77 8.96
N ARG A 96 15.07 10.61 9.60
CA ARG A 96 16.18 9.65 9.81
C ARG A 96 16.82 9.18 8.50
N ARG A 97 16.07 9.17 7.40
CA ARG A 97 16.53 8.75 6.06
C ARG A 97 16.66 9.90 5.08
N ALA A 98 16.82 11.13 5.58
CA ALA A 98 16.94 12.36 4.80
C ALA A 98 17.96 12.25 3.65
N ALA A 99 19.09 11.59 3.86
CA ALA A 99 20.11 11.42 2.82
C ALA A 99 19.69 10.47 1.67
N LYS A 100 18.60 9.71 1.83
CA LYS A 100 18.14 8.69 0.87
C LYS A 100 16.84 9.06 0.16
N ILE A 101 16.23 10.19 0.47
CA ILE A 101 15.03 10.64 -0.24
C ILE A 101 15.43 11.35 -1.53
N THR A 102 14.57 11.28 -2.54
CA THR A 102 14.77 12.00 -3.80
C THR A 102 14.63 13.51 -3.57
N LEU A 103 15.26 14.31 -4.44
CA LEU A 103 15.18 15.77 -4.37
C LEU A 103 13.75 16.29 -4.51
N GLU A 104 12.95 15.67 -5.37
CA GLU A 104 11.53 15.99 -5.55
C GLU A 104 10.75 15.81 -4.24
N ARG A 105 10.89 14.65 -3.60
CA ARG A 105 10.20 14.34 -2.33
C ARG A 105 10.64 15.24 -1.19
N ARG A 106 11.91 15.63 -1.19
CA ARG A 106 12.45 16.63 -0.26
C ARG A 106 11.75 17.97 -0.48
N ALA A 107 11.71 18.46 -1.72
CA ALA A 107 11.07 19.72 -2.07
C ALA A 107 9.57 19.76 -1.71
N GLU A 108 8.84 18.67 -1.91
CA GLU A 108 7.44 18.57 -1.52
C GLU A 108 7.22 18.77 -0.01
N LEU A 109 8.10 18.20 0.82
CA LEU A 109 8.05 18.35 2.28
C LEU A 109 8.59 19.71 2.74
N ASP A 110 9.62 20.24 2.07
CA ASP A 110 10.15 21.58 2.33
C ASP A 110 9.09 22.66 2.10
N ALA A 111 8.27 22.50 1.06
CA ALA A 111 7.12 23.38 0.79
C ALA A 111 6.05 23.37 1.91
N LEU A 112 6.09 22.38 2.79
CA LEU A 112 5.23 22.27 3.98
C LEU A 112 5.98 22.63 5.28
N GLY A 113 7.15 23.27 5.18
CA GLY A 113 7.93 23.67 6.35
C GLY A 113 8.57 22.50 7.08
N MET A 114 8.90 21.40 6.38
CA MET A 114 9.58 20.27 6.99
C MET A 114 10.95 20.67 7.54
N ARG A 115 11.17 20.29 8.80
CA ARG A 115 12.48 20.37 9.44
C ARG A 115 13.11 18.97 9.42
N TRP A 116 14.34 18.90 8.91
CA TRP A 116 15.08 17.67 8.68
C TRP A 116 15.86 17.21 9.90
#